data_AF-A0A7Y5CE06-F1
#
_entry.id   AF-A0A7Y5CE06-F1
#
_cell.length_a   1.000
_cell.length_b   1.000
_cell.length_c   1.000
_cell.angle_alpha   90.00
_cell.angle_beta   90.00
_cell.angle_gamma   90.00
#
_symmetry.space_group_name_H-M   'P 1'
#
loop_
_entity.id
_entity.type
_entity.pdbx_description
1 polymer ?
#
loop_
_entity_poly.entity_id
_entity_poly.type
_entity_poly.pdbx_seq_one_letter_code
_entity_poly.pdbx_strand_id
1 'polypeptide(L)' 'MPRYEVFVSELVIDEMRQGDPDAADRRIESAREFKVLRVTNEARELARTYLGELPLFRDAEADAVHLSLAVLAV' A
#
# COMPACT_ATOMS: atom_id res chain seq x y z
N MET A 1 -9.23 0.98 -24.20
CA MET A 1 -8.56 1.93 -23.30
C MET A 1 -8.84 1.49 -21.88
N PRO A 2 -7.84 1.32 -21.01
CA PRO A 2 -8.12 1.04 -19.61
C PRO A 2 -8.93 2.21 -19.03
N ARG A 3 -10.02 1.89 -18.33
CA ARG A 3 -10.98 2.87 -17.80
C ARG A 3 -10.47 3.56 -16.53
N TYR A 4 -9.38 3.04 -15.95
CA TYR A 4 -8.82 3.46 -14.69
C TYR A 4 -7.29 3.45 -14.77
N GLU A 5 -6.69 4.35 -14.01
CA GLU A 5 -5.27 4.32 -13.69
C GLU A 5 -5.07 3.48 -12.43
N VAL A 6 -4.16 2.52 -12.48
CA VAL A 6 -3.95 1.54 -11.40
C VAL A 6 -2.63 1.79 -10.72
N PHE A 7 -2.67 1.75 -9.40
CA PHE A 7 -1.54 2.03 -8.51
C PHE A 7 -1.36 0.92 -7.49
N VAL A 8 -0.13 0.80 -6.98
CA VAL A 8 0.25 -0.10 -5.88
C VAL A 8 1.13 0.66 -4.90
N SER A 9 1.04 0.41 -3.59
CA SER A 9 1.93 1.04 -2.61
C SER A 9 3.30 0.37 -2.58
N GLU A 10 4.34 1.09 -2.16
CA GLU A 10 5.64 0.45 -1.90
C GLU A 10 5.60 -0.58 -0.77
N LEU A 11 4.68 -0.43 0.20
CA LEU A 11 4.45 -1.41 1.26
C LEU A 11 3.96 -2.76 0.68
N VAL A 12 3.02 -2.74 -0.27
CA VAL A 12 2.57 -3.96 -0.95
C VAL A 12 3.71 -4.61 -1.73
N ILE A 13 4.62 -3.82 -2.32
CA ILE A 13 5.81 -4.37 -2.97
C ILE A 13 6.70 -5.10 -1.96
N ASP A 14 6.88 -4.55 -0.76
CA ASP A 14 7.64 -5.20 0.30
C ASP A 14 6.95 -6.46 0.85
N GLU A 15 5.62 -6.46 0.94
CA GLU A 15 4.81 -7.65 1.28
C GLU A 15 4.91 -8.74 0.20
N MET A 16 4.86 -8.36 -1.07
CA MET A 16 4.98 -9.29 -2.20
C MET A 16 6.32 -10.03 -2.22
N ARG A 17 7.39 -9.42 -1.68
CA ARG A 17 8.73 -10.02 -1.57
C ARG A 17 8.84 -11.11 -0.52
N GLN A 18 7.88 -11.23 0.40
CA GLN A 18 7.98 -12.16 1.53
C GLN A 18 7.49 -13.56 1.19
N GLY A 19 8.09 -14.57 1.83
CA GLY A 19 7.68 -15.98 1.71
C GLY A 19 8.49 -16.76 0.68
N ASP A 20 7.82 -17.61 -0.08
CA ASP A 20 8.44 -18.45 -1.12
C ASP A 20 9.03 -17.58 -2.25
N PRO A 21 10.33 -17.74 -2.60
CA PRO A 21 10.99 -16.90 -3.61
C PRO A 21 10.30 -16.95 -4.98
N ASP A 22 9.95 -18.13 -5.47
CA ASP A 22 9.31 -18.26 -6.79
C ASP A 22 7.93 -17.61 -6.81
N ALA A 23 7.17 -17.73 -5.71
CA ALA A 23 5.88 -17.04 -5.55
C ALA A 23 6.03 -15.52 -5.39
N ALA A 24 7.09 -15.05 -4.74
CA ALA A 24 7.40 -13.63 -4.63
C ALA A 24 7.71 -13.02 -6.02
N ASP A 25 8.56 -13.69 -6.80
CA ASP A 25 8.91 -13.24 -8.16
C ASP A 25 7.68 -13.15 -9.07
N ARG A 26 6.79 -14.15 -9.02
CA ARG A 26 5.53 -14.12 -9.79
C ARG A 26 4.62 -12.95 -9.38
N ARG A 27 4.51 -12.64 -8.08
CA ARG A 27 3.71 -11.50 -7.60
C ARG A 27 4.29 -10.17 -8.07
N ILE A 28 5.60 -9.99 -7.93
CA ILE A 28 6.30 -8.76 -8.34
C ILE A 28 6.16 -8.55 -9.85
N GLU A 29 6.36 -9.60 -10.65
CA GLU A 29 6.23 -9.49 -12.11
C GLU A 29 4.81 -9.12 -12.52
N SER A 30 3.78 -9.67 -11.85
CA SER A 30 2.38 -9.31 -12.11
C SER A 30 2.03 -7.85 -11.78
N ALA A 31 2.78 -7.21 -10.87
CA ALA A 31 2.55 -5.83 -10.44
C ALA A 31 3.42 -4.81 -11.21
N ARG A 32 4.31 -5.26 -12.10
CA ARG A 32 5.30 -4.41 -12.80
C ARG A 32 4.68 -3.28 -13.63
N GLU A 33 3.46 -3.48 -14.12
CA GLU A 33 2.74 -2.48 -14.93
C GLU A 33 2.09 -1.36 -14.09
N PHE A 34 1.98 -1.55 -12.76
CA PHE A 34 1.33 -0.58 -11.89
C PHE A 34 2.29 0.51 -11.43
N LYS A 35 1.77 1.74 -11.32
CA LYS A 35 2.53 2.86 -10.77
C LYS A 35 2.68 2.68 -9.26
N VAL A 36 3.89 2.85 -8.75
CA VAL A 36 4.18 2.70 -7.32
C VAL A 36 3.98 4.02 -6.58
N LEU A 37 3.07 4.03 -5.60
CA LEU A 37 2.88 5.12 -4.65
C LEU A 37 3.87 4.96 -3.49
N ARG A 38 4.66 6.00 -3.25
CA ARG A 38 5.59 6.08 -2.12
C ARG A 38 4.86 6.55 -0.87
N VAL A 39 5.22 6.00 0.29
CA VAL A 39 4.71 6.42 1.59
C VAL A 39 5.32 7.77 1.96
N THR A 40 4.52 8.83 1.83
CA THR A 40 4.89 10.19 2.19
C THR A 40 4.75 10.44 3.70
N ASN A 41 5.23 11.58 4.18
CA ASN A 41 5.08 11.94 5.59
C ASN A 41 3.62 12.27 5.93
N GLU A 42 2.91 12.90 5.00
CA GLU A 42 1.48 13.22 5.11
C GLU A 42 0.66 11.94 5.24
N ALA A 43 0.98 10.90 4.45
CA ALA A 43 0.32 9.60 4.57
C ALA A 43 0.57 8.94 5.93
N ARG A 44 1.79 9.05 6.49
CA ARG A 44 2.09 8.54 7.83
C ARG A 44 1.35 9.32 8.93
N GLU A 45 1.23 10.64 8.80
CA GLU A 45 0.49 11.48 9.73
C GLU A 45 -1.00 11.13 9.76
N LEU A 46 -1.59 10.97 8.58
CA LEU A 46 -2.98 10.56 8.46
C LEU A 46 -3.21 9.14 9.02
N ALA A 47 -2.29 8.21 8.76
CA ALA A 47 -2.37 6.85 9.29
C ALA A 47 -2.31 6.82 10.83
N ARG A 48 -1.47 7.66 11.45
CA ARG A 48 -1.43 7.79 12.92
C ARG A 48 -2.76 8.29 13.48
N THR A 49 -3.41 9.22 12.78
CA THR A 49 -4.76 9.67 13.16
C THR A 49 -5.75 8.50 13.12
N TYR A 50 -5.72 7.69 12.05
CA TYR A 50 -6.58 6.51 11.95
C TYR A 50 -6.33 5.48 13.04
N LEU A 51 -5.06 5.23 13.38
CA LEU A 51 -4.69 4.29 14.45
C LEU A 51 -5.19 4.74 15.83
N GLY A 52 -5.21 6.04 16.10
CA GLY A 52 -5.69 6.60 17.36
C GLY A 52 -7.22 6.64 17.48
N GLU A 53 -7.91 6.95 16.38
CA GLU A 53 -9.34 7.26 16.40
C GLU A 53 -10.22 6.07 15.98
N LEU A 54 -9.69 5.12 15.19
CA LEU A 54 -10.47 4.04 14.60
C LEU A 54 -10.08 2.67 15.20
N PRO A 55 -10.97 2.03 15.97
CA PRO A 55 -10.68 0.73 16.59
C PRO A 55 -10.30 -0.40 15.61
N LEU A 56 -10.69 -0.28 14.33
CA LEU A 56 -10.39 -1.25 13.28
C LEU A 56 -8.89 -1.44 13.05
N PHE A 57 -8.07 -0.40 13.26
CA PHE A 57 -6.65 -0.43 12.89
C PHE A 57 -5.71 -0.86 14.03
N ARG A 58 -6.23 -1.35 15.16
CA ARG A 58 -5.44 -1.65 16.37
C ARG A 58 -4.17 -2.47 16.10
N ASP A 59 -4.23 -3.41 15.16
CA ASP A 59 -3.10 -4.27 14.75
C ASP A 59 -2.85 -4.23 13.22
N ALA A 60 -3.29 -3.17 12.55
CA ALA A 60 -3.29 -3.05 11.08
C ALA A 60 -2.66 -1.73 10.59
N GLU A 61 -1.45 -1.44 11.05
CA GLU A 61 -0.71 -0.21 10.71
C GLU A 61 -0.49 -0.05 9.20
N ALA A 62 -0.08 -1.12 8.51
CA ALA A 62 0.14 -1.09 7.06
C ALA A 62 -1.16 -0.71 6.31
N ASP A 63 -2.31 -1.24 6.75
CA ASP A 63 -3.61 -0.92 6.16
C ASP A 63 -4.05 0.52 6.43
N ALA A 64 -3.74 1.07 7.61
CA ALA A 64 -3.97 2.49 7.90
C ALA A 64 -3.14 3.39 6.96
N VAL A 65 -1.90 3.00 6.65
CA VAL A 65 -1.07 3.70 5.66
C VAL A 65 -1.64 3.54 4.25
N HIS A 66 -2.12 2.35 3.87
CA HIS A 66 -2.78 2.13 2.58
C HIS A 66 -4.00 3.01 2.40
N LEU A 67 -4.87 3.10 3.40
CA LEU A 67 -6.03 3.98 3.36
C LEU A 67 -5.60 5.45 3.24
N SER A 68 -4.56 5.85 3.97
CA SER A 68 -4.04 7.22 3.91
C SER A 68 -3.49 7.58 2.53
N LEU A 69 -2.76 6.65 1.90
CA LEU A 69 -2.31 6.80 0.52
C LEU A 69 -3.47 6.91 -0.45
N ALA A 70 -4.53 6.12 -0.30
CA ALA A 70 -5.70 6.19 -1.17
C ALA A 70 -6.45 7.52 -1.06
N VAL A 71 -6.41 8.17 0.12
CA VAL A 71 -7.01 9.51 0.33
C VAL A 71 -6.16 10.62 -0.28
N LEU A 72 -4.83 10.49 -0.23
CA LEU A 72 -3.89 11.53 -0.65
C LEU A 72 -3.39 11.38 -2.09
N ALA A 73 -3.51 10.20 -2.69
CA ALA A 73 -3.16 9.95 -4.07
C ALA A 73 -4.18 10.64 -4.99
N VAL A 74 -3.72 11.65 -5.72
CA VAL A 74 -4.46 12.38 -6.76
C VAL A 74 -3.59 12.46 -8.00
#